data_AF-A0A242CVN4-F1
#
_entry.id   AF-A0A242CVN4-F1
#
_cell.length_a   1.000
_cell.length_b   1.000
_cell.length_c   1.000
_cell.angle_alpha   90.00
_cell.angle_beta   90.00
_cell.angle_gamma   90.00
#
_symmetry.space_group_name_H-M   'P 1'
#
loop_
_entity.id
_entity.type
_entity.pdbx_description
1 polymer ?
#
loop_
_entity_poly.entity_id
_entity_poly.type
_entity_poly.pdbx_seq_one_letter_code
_entity_poly.pdbx_strand_id
1 'polypeptide(L)'
;MKLSMSHLSYGERCLSSIPNQIKNAWWNDGLQNWPINSGQVSIVEDELGFPNLTMDSTFSSQVNQKLELHPGHTYFLIFDVKVVKYLRGLFGVYFNGAFNNCDSGIGLRRKSKNGDYETVIINLEASKDWHQSRNMFVGSIGSANGAGQIRKLSLYDLTELYGSGNEPSAMEFYKVLPALQASEATYLTDKDIFSFLLSRKSVSNNVINGQTKKDPVKVFIDEMNKKAMALGLSQTSFKNVNGFRAKGQMTTVKDFLKLGLFATGFNELLNIWGKKKHEMIISGHNSRSLTIKTTVQNSELEQQYMLLGGKTGTVGGEILNVTALVSDESNNLYLSVIFGAKRDKDRFEAVRRIVDMAKLTDSVGKTELFNFPNAETAGIIKIPNGNPFFYTNQPIKLICEKNPEKEIEPASLVKIMTAILLLENIKDLRQVITLIPSDIIGGSGPELIAGDQVSLLDILHLLLLPSSNTAAKVIARVVGEKLQSK
;
A
#
# COMPACT_ATOMS: atom_id res chain seq x y z
N MET A 1 -18.89 17.81 -22.70
CA MET A 1 -18.37 19.00 -23.39
C MET A 1 -17.91 18.54 -24.78
N LYS A 2 -18.58 18.97 -25.87
CA LYS A 2 -18.21 18.56 -27.24
C LYS A 2 -16.90 19.25 -27.64
N LEU A 3 -15.81 18.50 -27.79
CA LEU A 3 -14.57 19.01 -28.37
C LEU A 3 -14.62 18.86 -29.89
N SER A 4 -14.32 19.96 -30.58
CA SER A 4 -14.37 20.08 -32.04
C SER A 4 -13.29 19.25 -32.71
N MET A 5 -13.66 18.53 -33.78
CA MET A 5 -12.72 17.83 -34.65
C MET A 5 -11.96 18.81 -35.54
N SER A 6 -10.62 18.82 -35.43
CA SER A 6 -9.75 19.36 -36.46
C SER A 6 -9.16 18.19 -37.27
N HIS A 7 -9.40 18.19 -38.58
CA HIS A 7 -8.72 17.28 -39.51
C HIS A 7 -7.23 17.66 -39.59
N LEU A 8 -6.32 16.70 -39.37
CA LEU A 8 -4.88 16.89 -39.60
C LEU A 8 -4.33 15.74 -40.45
N SER A 9 -3.55 16.14 -41.46
CA SER A 9 -2.91 15.29 -42.46
C SER A 9 -1.69 14.54 -41.92
N TYR A 10 -1.39 13.43 -42.58
CA TYR A 10 -0.29 12.51 -42.30
C TYR A 10 1.07 13.23 -42.34
N GLY A 11 1.72 13.46 -41.19
CA GLY A 11 3.10 13.99 -41.15
C GLY A 11 3.53 14.70 -39.87
N GLU A 12 2.60 15.23 -39.07
CA GLU A 12 2.94 15.91 -37.81
C GLU A 12 2.79 14.95 -36.62
N ARG A 13 3.90 14.62 -35.94
CA ARG A 13 3.84 13.96 -34.62
C ARG A 13 3.29 14.95 -33.61
N CYS A 14 1.97 15.03 -33.49
CA CYS A 14 1.34 15.71 -32.36
C CYS A 14 1.73 14.98 -31.06
N LEU A 15 2.29 15.74 -30.11
CA LEU A 15 2.45 15.39 -28.69
C LEU A 15 1.06 15.26 -28.02
N SER A 16 0.21 14.39 -28.54
CA SER A 16 -1.13 14.14 -28.01
C SER A 16 -1.08 12.99 -27.00
N SER A 17 -1.75 13.16 -25.88
CA SER A 17 -1.85 12.16 -24.82
C SER A 17 -3.28 12.13 -24.28
N ILE A 18 -3.67 11.01 -23.69
CA ILE A 18 -4.97 10.85 -23.02
C ILE A 18 -4.75 10.68 -21.52
N PRO A 19 -5.66 11.17 -20.66
CA PRO A 19 -5.58 10.91 -19.22
C PRO A 19 -5.53 9.42 -18.92
N ASN A 20 -4.58 9.00 -18.10
CA ASN A 20 -4.52 7.63 -17.61
C ASN A 20 -5.62 7.42 -16.57
N GLN A 21 -6.81 7.04 -17.05
CA GLN A 21 -7.96 6.69 -16.20
C GLN A 21 -7.96 5.20 -15.81
N ILE A 22 -6.98 4.42 -16.27
CA ILE A 22 -6.87 3.00 -15.95
C ILE A 22 -5.94 2.86 -14.75
N LYS A 23 -6.54 2.66 -13.57
CA LYS A 23 -5.78 2.41 -12.33
C LYS A 23 -5.12 1.04 -12.44
N ASN A 24 -3.84 1.04 -12.77
CA ASN A 24 -3.01 -0.15 -12.94
C ASN A 24 -2.31 -0.50 -11.63
N ALA A 25 -2.46 -1.74 -11.19
CA ALA A 25 -2.21 -2.15 -9.82
C ALA A 25 -0.76 -2.59 -9.50
N TRP A 26 0.25 -2.14 -10.26
CA TRP A 26 1.65 -2.47 -9.95
C TRP A 26 2.71 -1.58 -10.64
N TRP A 27 2.36 -0.90 -11.73
CA TRP A 27 3.31 -0.13 -12.56
C TRP A 27 2.91 1.34 -12.74
N ASN A 28 2.09 1.86 -11.82
CA ASN A 28 1.63 3.23 -11.92
C ASN A 28 2.73 4.20 -11.45
N ASP A 29 3.80 4.32 -12.24
CA ASP A 29 4.94 5.22 -12.03
C ASP A 29 4.58 6.70 -12.26
N GLY A 30 3.44 7.15 -11.76
CA GLY A 30 3.08 8.58 -11.73
C GLY A 30 2.72 9.22 -13.08
N LEU A 31 2.47 8.44 -14.14
CA LEU A 31 2.05 9.03 -15.43
C LEU A 31 0.54 9.32 -15.42
N GLN A 32 0.22 10.62 -15.29
CA GLN A 32 -1.15 11.13 -15.39
C GLN A 32 -1.74 10.96 -16.79
N ASN A 33 -0.91 10.80 -17.83
CA ASN A 33 -1.33 10.70 -19.22
C ASN A 33 -0.57 9.60 -19.99
N TRP A 34 -1.26 8.89 -20.89
CA TRP A 34 -0.69 7.95 -21.85
C TRP A 34 -0.44 8.62 -23.20
N PRO A 35 0.79 8.59 -23.74
CA PRO A 35 1.08 9.09 -25.08
C PRO A 35 0.31 8.34 -26.16
N ILE A 36 -0.33 9.07 -27.07
CA ILE A 36 -0.88 8.49 -28.29
C ILE A 36 0.28 8.27 -29.25
N ASN A 37 0.57 7.01 -29.55
CA ASN A 37 1.67 6.64 -30.43
C ASN A 37 1.24 6.64 -31.90
N SER A 38 -0.02 6.28 -32.19
CA SER A 38 -0.57 6.30 -33.56
C SER A 38 -2.10 6.34 -33.53
N GLY A 39 -2.70 6.90 -34.58
CA GLY A 39 -4.12 6.82 -34.87
C GLY A 39 -5.03 7.68 -33.97
N GLN A 40 -6.33 7.41 -34.03
CA GLN A 40 -7.32 8.10 -33.21
C GLN A 40 -7.64 7.26 -31.98
N VAL A 41 -7.35 7.83 -30.82
CA VAL A 41 -7.60 7.21 -29.52
C VAL A 41 -8.41 8.17 -28.66
N SER A 42 -9.42 7.66 -27.97
CA SER A 42 -10.25 8.42 -27.05
C SER A 42 -10.65 7.59 -25.84
N ILE A 43 -11.18 8.24 -24.81
CA ILE A 43 -11.81 7.58 -23.67
C ILE A 43 -13.31 7.83 -23.79
N VAL A 44 -14.09 6.76 -23.82
CA VAL A 44 -15.56 6.81 -23.92
C VAL A 44 -16.15 6.10 -22.72
N GLU A 45 -17.01 6.78 -21.96
CA GLU A 45 -17.75 6.17 -20.87
C GLU A 45 -18.87 5.27 -21.41
N ASP A 46 -19.05 4.09 -20.81
CA ASP A 46 -20.23 3.26 -21.08
C ASP A 46 -21.46 3.75 -20.31
N GLU A 47 -22.60 3.05 -20.49
CA GLU A 47 -23.88 3.38 -19.84
C GLU A 47 -23.82 3.38 -18.31
N LEU A 48 -22.80 2.75 -17.72
CA LEU A 48 -22.55 2.68 -16.28
C LEU A 48 -21.52 3.70 -15.81
N GLY A 49 -21.07 4.60 -16.69
CA GLY A 49 -20.09 5.65 -16.40
C GLY A 49 -18.65 5.14 -16.39
N PHE A 50 -18.36 3.97 -16.97
CA PHE A 50 -17.02 3.40 -16.93
C PHE A 50 -16.17 3.82 -18.13
N PRO A 51 -14.96 4.39 -17.90
CA PRO A 51 -14.11 4.86 -19.00
C PRO A 51 -13.51 3.70 -19.79
N ASN A 52 -13.69 3.72 -21.11
CA ASN A 52 -13.18 2.72 -22.03
C ASN A 52 -12.19 3.36 -23.02
N LEU A 53 -11.00 2.77 -23.12
CA LEU A 53 -10.02 3.15 -24.14
C LEU A 53 -10.53 2.71 -25.50
N THR A 54 -10.88 3.65 -26.37
CA THR A 54 -11.49 3.41 -27.68
C THR A 54 -10.54 3.79 -28.80
N MET A 55 -10.41 2.91 -29.79
CA MET A 55 -9.62 3.12 -31.01
C MET A 55 -10.50 2.89 -32.24
N ASP A 56 -10.64 3.91 -33.08
CA ASP A 56 -11.60 3.94 -34.19
C ASP A 56 -10.96 4.30 -35.54
N SER A 57 -9.84 3.67 -35.89
CA SER A 57 -9.14 3.99 -37.15
C SER A 57 -8.99 2.81 -38.11
N THR A 58 -8.73 3.14 -39.37
CA THR A 58 -8.42 2.22 -40.48
C THR A 58 -6.99 1.70 -40.48
N PHE A 59 -6.12 2.21 -39.60
CA PHE A 59 -4.70 1.84 -39.48
C PHE A 59 -4.31 1.65 -37.99
N SER A 60 -3.02 1.46 -37.69
CA SER A 60 -2.55 1.30 -36.31
C SER A 60 -3.04 2.43 -35.42
N SER A 61 -3.73 2.09 -34.34
CA SER A 61 -4.20 3.01 -33.31
C SER A 61 -3.80 2.47 -31.96
N GLN A 62 -2.88 3.15 -31.29
CA GLN A 62 -2.31 2.64 -30.06
C GLN A 62 -1.80 3.77 -29.17
N VAL A 63 -1.91 3.52 -27.87
CA VAL A 63 -1.19 4.26 -26.83
C VAL A 63 -0.02 3.42 -26.34
N ASN A 64 0.96 4.06 -25.74
CA ASN A 64 2.08 3.35 -25.14
C ASN A 64 2.29 3.74 -23.66
N GLN A 65 2.98 2.87 -22.95
CA GLN A 65 3.38 3.06 -21.56
C GLN A 65 4.75 2.42 -21.37
N LYS A 66 5.68 3.15 -20.76
CA LYS A 66 6.97 2.58 -20.32
C LYS A 66 6.73 1.77 -19.04
N LEU A 67 7.29 0.56 -18.99
CA LEU A 67 7.17 -0.39 -17.89
C LEU A 67 8.54 -0.92 -17.47
N GLU A 68 8.73 -1.14 -16.18
CA GLU A 68 9.86 -1.87 -15.62
C GLU A 68 9.34 -3.17 -15.01
N LEU A 69 9.61 -4.29 -15.69
CA LEU A 69 9.33 -5.61 -15.16
C LEU A 69 10.63 -6.21 -14.61
N HIS A 70 10.52 -6.91 -13.50
CA HIS A 70 11.64 -7.60 -12.86
C HIS A 70 11.98 -8.88 -13.65
N PRO A 71 13.26 -9.07 -14.04
CA PRO A 71 13.66 -10.29 -14.73
C PRO A 71 13.38 -11.54 -13.89
N GLY A 72 12.80 -12.57 -14.52
CA GLY A 72 12.47 -13.83 -13.88
C GLY A 72 11.18 -13.82 -13.04
N HIS A 73 10.49 -12.69 -12.93
CA HIS A 73 9.19 -12.62 -12.27
C HIS A 73 8.05 -13.08 -13.20
N THR A 74 6.98 -13.58 -12.58
CA THR A 74 5.72 -13.96 -13.22
C THR A 74 4.68 -12.88 -12.96
N TYR A 75 4.04 -12.39 -14.02
CA TYR A 75 3.04 -11.34 -13.96
C TYR A 75 1.66 -11.83 -14.42
N PHE A 76 0.59 -11.57 -13.67
CA PHE A 76 -0.78 -11.82 -14.14
C PHE A 76 -1.30 -10.61 -14.91
N LEU A 77 -1.53 -10.74 -16.21
CA LEU A 77 -2.19 -9.74 -17.06
C LEU A 77 -3.67 -10.07 -17.20
N ILE A 78 -4.54 -9.07 -17.01
CA ILE A 78 -5.97 -9.12 -17.31
C ILE A 78 -6.42 -7.86 -18.04
N PHE A 79 -7.31 -8.01 -19.01
CA PHE A 79 -8.07 -6.91 -19.61
C PHE A 79 -9.32 -7.44 -20.32
N ASP A 80 -10.33 -6.58 -20.43
CA ASP A 80 -11.49 -6.82 -21.28
C ASP A 80 -11.25 -6.16 -22.65
N VAL A 81 -11.51 -6.89 -23.73
CA VAL A 81 -11.33 -6.42 -25.11
C VAL A 81 -12.58 -6.63 -25.94
N LYS A 82 -12.99 -5.59 -26.67
CA LYS A 82 -14.09 -5.62 -27.63
C LYS A 82 -13.59 -5.15 -28.99
N VAL A 83 -13.53 -6.04 -29.97
CA VAL A 83 -13.13 -5.71 -31.35
C VAL A 83 -14.38 -5.60 -32.22
N VAL A 84 -14.76 -4.37 -32.55
CA VAL A 84 -15.95 -4.07 -33.38
C VAL A 84 -15.67 -4.24 -34.88
N LYS A 85 -14.42 -3.97 -35.28
CA LYS A 85 -13.96 -4.12 -36.67
C LYS A 85 -12.60 -4.82 -36.66
N TYR A 86 -12.43 -5.79 -37.56
CA TYR A 86 -11.17 -6.50 -37.72
C TYR A 86 -10.94 -6.82 -39.19
N LEU A 87 -9.76 -6.47 -39.70
CA LEU A 87 -9.27 -6.85 -41.01
C LEU A 87 -8.00 -7.71 -40.92
N ARG A 88 -7.01 -7.28 -40.11
CA ARG A 88 -5.75 -8.01 -39.90
C ARG A 88 -5.02 -7.57 -38.63
N GLY A 89 -4.08 -8.38 -38.16
CA GLY A 89 -3.15 -8.02 -37.08
C GLY A 89 -3.63 -8.40 -35.69
N LEU A 90 -3.16 -7.68 -34.67
CA LEU A 90 -3.53 -7.89 -33.27
C LEU A 90 -4.23 -6.64 -32.75
N PHE A 91 -5.37 -6.82 -32.07
CA PHE A 91 -5.99 -5.81 -31.23
C PHE A 91 -5.91 -6.27 -29.77
N GLY A 92 -5.14 -5.56 -28.95
CA GLY A 92 -4.89 -5.97 -27.56
C GLY A 92 -3.71 -5.24 -26.93
N VAL A 93 -2.85 -6.00 -26.27
CA VAL A 93 -1.65 -5.51 -25.58
C VAL A 93 -0.42 -6.12 -26.24
N TYR A 94 0.64 -5.33 -26.41
CA TYR A 94 1.93 -5.81 -26.90
C TYR A 94 3.07 -5.25 -26.07
N PHE A 95 4.02 -6.10 -25.72
CA PHE A 95 5.23 -5.72 -25.00
C PHE A 95 6.43 -5.76 -25.93
N ASN A 96 7.27 -4.73 -25.88
CA ASN A 96 8.57 -4.76 -26.53
C ASN A 96 9.60 -5.50 -25.65
N GLY A 97 9.35 -6.78 -25.38
CA GLY A 97 10.21 -7.65 -24.57
C GLY A 97 9.79 -9.11 -24.69
N ALA A 98 10.65 -10.01 -24.22
CA ALA A 98 10.44 -11.46 -24.34
C ALA A 98 9.89 -12.05 -23.03
N PHE A 99 8.84 -12.86 -23.16
CA PHE A 99 8.34 -13.72 -22.10
C PHE A 99 8.68 -15.17 -22.41
N ASN A 100 8.97 -15.97 -21.39
CA ASN A 100 9.38 -17.37 -21.57
C ASN A 100 8.21 -18.28 -21.99
N ASN A 101 6.98 -17.86 -21.71
CA ASN A 101 5.80 -18.71 -21.79
C ASN A 101 4.75 -18.22 -22.81
N CYS A 102 4.96 -17.09 -23.48
CA CYS A 102 4.06 -16.61 -24.53
C CYS A 102 4.72 -15.61 -25.50
N ASP A 103 4.05 -15.35 -26.62
CA ASP A 103 4.38 -14.24 -27.51
C ASP A 103 4.15 -12.90 -26.80
N SER A 104 4.89 -11.87 -27.21
CA SER A 104 4.77 -10.54 -26.62
C SER A 104 3.45 -9.82 -26.95
N GLY A 105 2.63 -10.37 -27.86
CA GLY A 105 1.34 -9.80 -28.29
C GLY A 105 0.16 -10.63 -27.82
N ILE A 106 -0.65 -10.06 -26.94
CA ILE A 106 -1.79 -10.71 -26.28
C ILE A 106 -3.09 -9.97 -26.64
N GLY A 107 -4.11 -10.68 -27.13
CA GLY A 107 -5.39 -10.07 -27.50
C GLY A 107 -6.14 -10.84 -28.58
N LEU A 108 -6.96 -10.13 -29.35
CA LEU A 108 -7.81 -10.74 -30.38
C LEU A 108 -7.27 -10.47 -31.79
N ARG A 109 -7.34 -11.52 -32.62
CA ARG A 109 -7.06 -11.49 -34.07
C ARG A 109 -8.34 -11.74 -34.87
N ARG A 110 -9.47 -11.28 -34.34
CA ARG A 110 -10.81 -11.42 -34.90
C ARG A 110 -11.76 -10.39 -34.27
N LYS A 111 -12.96 -10.25 -34.82
CA LYS A 111 -14.06 -9.55 -34.15
C LYS A 111 -14.45 -10.28 -32.85
N SER A 112 -14.95 -9.52 -31.88
CA SER A 112 -15.49 -10.10 -30.66
C SER A 112 -16.78 -10.86 -30.92
N LYS A 113 -17.01 -11.93 -30.16
CA LYS A 113 -18.26 -12.72 -30.23
C LYS A 113 -19.43 -11.85 -29.80
N ASN A 114 -20.53 -11.87 -30.57
CA ASN A 114 -21.76 -11.10 -30.33
C ASN A 114 -21.58 -9.58 -30.18
N GLY A 115 -20.39 -9.05 -30.48
CA GLY A 115 -20.08 -7.64 -30.23
C GLY A 115 -19.87 -7.31 -28.74
N ASP A 116 -19.68 -8.32 -27.88
CA ASP A 116 -19.47 -8.14 -26.45
C ASP A 116 -17.98 -8.04 -26.09
N TYR A 117 -17.70 -7.63 -24.85
CA TYR A 117 -16.34 -7.70 -24.30
C TYR A 117 -15.96 -9.15 -24.01
N GLU A 118 -14.71 -9.49 -24.34
CA GLU A 118 -14.10 -10.75 -23.97
C GLU A 118 -12.96 -10.49 -22.98
N THR A 119 -12.96 -11.19 -21.85
CA THR A 119 -11.90 -11.09 -20.85
C THR A 119 -10.71 -11.96 -21.27
N VAL A 120 -9.53 -11.35 -21.31
CA VAL A 120 -8.25 -12.00 -21.55
C VAL A 120 -7.49 -12.07 -20.23
N ILE A 121 -7.00 -13.26 -19.87
CA ILE A 121 -6.16 -13.50 -18.69
C ILE A 121 -4.94 -14.32 -19.09
N ILE A 122 -3.76 -13.99 -18.56
CA ILE A 122 -2.52 -14.74 -18.81
C ILE A 122 -1.47 -14.46 -17.73
N ASN A 123 -0.65 -15.46 -17.40
CA ASN A 123 0.58 -15.25 -16.65
C ASN A 123 1.73 -15.02 -17.65
N LEU A 124 2.52 -13.98 -17.45
CA LEU A 124 3.67 -13.61 -18.27
C LEU A 124 4.94 -13.84 -17.47
N GLU A 125 5.79 -14.76 -17.92
CA GLU A 125 7.08 -15.03 -17.27
C GLU A 125 8.16 -14.17 -17.91
N ALA A 126 8.56 -13.08 -17.24
CA ALA A 126 9.58 -12.18 -17.75
C ALA A 126 10.91 -12.91 -17.92
N SER A 127 11.50 -12.83 -19.12
CA SER A 127 12.83 -13.41 -19.36
C SER A 127 13.86 -12.83 -18.39
N LYS A 128 14.88 -13.64 -18.04
CA LYS A 128 16.01 -13.17 -17.22
C LYS A 128 16.79 -12.04 -17.89
N ASP A 129 16.66 -11.87 -19.21
CA ASP A 129 17.31 -10.82 -19.99
C ASP A 129 16.53 -9.49 -20.00
N TRP A 130 15.47 -9.36 -19.20
CA TRP A 130 14.64 -8.16 -19.10
C TRP A 130 15.33 -7.05 -18.29
N HIS A 131 16.39 -6.46 -18.82
CA HIS A 131 17.27 -5.53 -18.07
C HIS A 131 16.99 -4.03 -18.28
N GLN A 132 15.95 -3.65 -19.01
CA GLN A 132 15.66 -2.25 -19.36
C GLN A 132 14.16 -1.97 -19.36
N SER A 133 13.75 -0.74 -19.06
CA SER A 133 12.35 -0.36 -19.18
C SER A 133 11.88 -0.56 -20.62
N ARG A 134 10.79 -1.29 -20.81
CA ARG A 134 10.22 -1.63 -22.11
C ARG A 134 8.89 -0.90 -22.31
N ASN A 135 8.47 -0.76 -23.56
CA ASN A 135 7.16 -0.19 -23.87
C ASN A 135 6.12 -1.30 -23.95
N MET A 136 5.01 -1.10 -23.25
CA MET A 136 3.74 -1.74 -23.53
C MET A 136 2.93 -0.84 -24.46
N PHE A 137 2.35 -1.44 -25.49
CA PHE A 137 1.44 -0.82 -26.44
C PHE A 137 0.06 -1.42 -26.26
N VAL A 138 -0.96 -0.57 -26.29
CA VAL A 138 -2.35 -0.98 -26.12
C VAL A 138 -3.13 -0.50 -27.34
N GLY A 139 -3.85 -1.41 -27.99
CA GLY A 139 -4.69 -1.14 -29.16
C GLY A 139 -4.39 -2.01 -30.38
N SER A 140 -4.52 -1.43 -31.58
CA SER A 140 -4.16 -2.05 -32.85
C SER A 140 -2.65 -1.96 -33.09
N ILE A 141 -1.96 -3.07 -32.87
CA ILE A 141 -0.49 -3.10 -32.79
C ILE A 141 0.16 -3.42 -34.13
N GLY A 142 1.16 -2.62 -34.51
CA GLY A 142 1.86 -2.73 -35.80
C GLY A 142 0.95 -2.37 -36.97
N SER A 143 1.18 -2.93 -38.16
CA SER A 143 0.34 -2.72 -39.37
C SER A 143 -1.07 -3.34 -39.28
N ALA A 144 -1.56 -3.58 -38.06
CA ALA A 144 -2.90 -4.07 -37.75
C ALA A 144 -3.97 -3.06 -38.19
N ASN A 145 -5.14 -3.60 -38.52
CA ASN A 145 -6.33 -2.85 -38.89
C ASN A 145 -7.50 -3.47 -38.13
N GLY A 146 -7.71 -2.94 -36.93
CA GLY A 146 -8.84 -3.26 -36.08
C GLY A 146 -9.28 -2.02 -35.31
N ALA A 147 -10.58 -1.94 -35.05
CA ALA A 147 -11.18 -0.93 -34.20
C ALA A 147 -11.91 -1.61 -33.04
N GLY A 148 -11.88 -0.99 -31.88
CA GLY A 148 -12.34 -1.63 -30.67
C GLY A 148 -12.10 -0.83 -29.40
N GLN A 149 -12.34 -1.50 -28.28
CA GLN A 149 -12.27 -0.94 -26.94
C GLN A 149 -11.49 -1.88 -26.02
N ILE A 150 -10.70 -1.30 -25.11
CA ILE A 150 -10.01 -1.99 -24.02
C ILE A 150 -10.41 -1.35 -22.70
N ARG A 151 -10.70 -2.17 -21.69
CA ARG A 151 -11.01 -1.73 -20.33
C ARG A 151 -10.46 -2.71 -19.29
N LYS A 152 -10.44 -2.30 -18.02
CA LYS A 152 -9.95 -3.11 -16.89
C LYS A 152 -8.57 -3.72 -17.12
N LEU A 153 -7.69 -3.00 -17.83
CA LEU A 153 -6.31 -3.44 -18.02
C LEU A 153 -5.60 -3.42 -16.66
N SER A 154 -5.01 -4.54 -16.28
CA SER A 154 -4.28 -4.73 -15.02
C SER A 154 -3.20 -5.80 -15.20
N LEU A 155 -2.07 -5.65 -14.52
CA LEU A 155 -0.85 -6.47 -14.58
C LEU A 155 -0.34 -6.54 -13.14
N TYR A 156 -0.20 -7.73 -12.61
CA TYR A 156 0.12 -7.93 -11.21
C TYR A 156 1.38 -8.78 -11.08
N ASP A 157 2.36 -8.37 -10.28
CA ASP A 157 3.57 -9.17 -10.03
C ASP A 157 3.24 -10.32 -9.07
N LEU A 158 2.95 -11.51 -9.62
CA LEU A 158 2.63 -12.68 -8.83
C LEU A 158 3.84 -13.18 -8.04
N THR A 159 5.04 -13.03 -8.58
CA THR A 159 6.27 -13.42 -7.88
C THR A 159 6.50 -12.55 -6.64
N GLU A 160 6.17 -11.26 -6.71
CA GLU A 160 6.20 -10.40 -5.54
C GLU A 160 5.13 -10.81 -4.50
N LEU A 161 3.91 -11.14 -4.94
CA LEU A 161 2.82 -11.58 -4.08
C LEU A 161 3.07 -12.90 -3.34
N TYR A 162 3.42 -13.93 -4.11
CA TYR A 162 3.41 -15.31 -3.65
C TYR A 162 4.83 -15.81 -3.35
N GLY A 163 5.85 -15.11 -3.82
CA GLY A 163 7.24 -15.58 -3.82
C GLY A 163 7.52 -16.49 -5.01
N SER A 164 8.77 -16.48 -5.46
CA SER A 164 9.21 -17.29 -6.60
C SER A 164 8.93 -18.78 -6.39
N GLY A 165 8.27 -19.41 -7.36
CA GLY A 165 7.89 -20.82 -7.35
C GLY A 165 6.54 -21.13 -6.68
N ASN A 166 5.87 -20.13 -6.10
CA ASN A 166 4.56 -20.29 -5.44
C ASN A 166 3.42 -19.55 -6.18
N GLU A 167 3.70 -19.02 -7.37
CA GLU A 167 2.74 -18.24 -8.13
C GLU A 167 1.55 -19.10 -8.59
N PRO A 168 0.30 -18.67 -8.37
CA PRO A 168 -0.87 -19.40 -8.85
C PRO A 168 -0.97 -19.32 -10.37
N SER A 169 -1.67 -20.30 -10.96
CA SER A 169 -2.05 -20.20 -12.37
C SER A 169 -2.94 -18.97 -12.61
N ALA A 170 -2.96 -18.47 -13.85
CA ALA A 170 -3.81 -17.34 -14.24
C ALA A 170 -5.29 -17.57 -13.88
N MET A 171 -5.77 -18.80 -14.00
CA MET A 171 -7.16 -19.15 -13.65
C MET A 171 -7.39 -19.17 -12.13
N GLU A 172 -6.45 -19.67 -11.33
CA GLU A 172 -6.56 -19.66 -9.87
C GLU A 172 -6.54 -18.23 -9.34
N PHE A 173 -5.64 -17.39 -9.87
CA PHE A 173 -5.61 -15.97 -9.54
C PHE A 173 -6.88 -15.26 -10.03
N TYR A 174 -7.34 -15.54 -11.25
CA TYR A 174 -8.58 -14.97 -11.76
C TYR A 174 -9.78 -15.31 -10.88
N LYS A 175 -9.91 -16.54 -10.38
CA LYS A 175 -11.01 -16.95 -9.49
C LYS A 175 -11.04 -16.20 -8.15
N VAL A 176 -9.94 -15.60 -7.71
CA VAL A 176 -9.91 -14.79 -6.50
C VAL A 176 -10.28 -13.32 -6.74
N LEU A 177 -10.25 -12.84 -7.99
CA LEU A 177 -10.64 -11.47 -8.35
C LEU A 177 -12.15 -11.20 -8.21
N PRO A 178 -13.09 -12.09 -8.58
CA PRO A 178 -14.53 -11.88 -8.42
C PRO A 178 -15.01 -11.70 -6.98
N ALA A 179 -14.34 -12.31 -5.99
CA ALA A 179 -14.66 -12.10 -4.58
C ALA A 179 -14.29 -10.69 -4.08
N LEU A 180 -13.50 -9.95 -4.87
CA LEU A 180 -13.19 -8.53 -4.66
C LEU A 180 -14.11 -7.59 -5.46
N GLN A 181 -14.84 -8.11 -6.45
CA GLN A 181 -15.73 -7.35 -7.35
C GLN A 181 -17.18 -7.22 -6.84
N ALA A 182 -17.49 -7.74 -5.64
CA ALA A 182 -18.82 -7.67 -5.04
C ALA A 182 -19.22 -6.26 -4.54
N SER A 183 -18.37 -5.26 -4.74
CA SER A 183 -18.75 -3.84 -4.59
C SER A 183 -18.44 -3.13 -5.90
N GLU A 184 -19.19 -2.09 -6.21
CA GLU A 184 -19.17 -1.20 -7.39
C GLU A 184 -17.80 -0.58 -7.77
N ALA A 185 -16.69 -1.11 -7.26
CA ALA A 185 -15.32 -0.74 -7.58
C ALA A 185 -14.95 -1.17 -9.01
N THR A 186 -14.69 -0.17 -9.84
CA THR A 186 -14.26 -0.24 -11.25
C THR A 186 -12.86 -0.79 -11.47
N TYR A 187 -12.02 -0.78 -10.42
CA TYR A 187 -10.64 -1.23 -10.44
C TYR A 187 -10.32 -1.92 -9.12
N LEU A 188 -9.59 -3.03 -9.16
CA LEU A 188 -9.03 -3.65 -7.97
C LEU A 188 -7.77 -2.90 -7.60
N THR A 189 -7.72 -2.34 -6.40
CA THR A 189 -6.48 -1.75 -5.91
C THR A 189 -5.57 -2.84 -5.34
N ASP A 190 -4.28 -2.57 -5.34
CA ASP A 190 -3.22 -3.36 -4.72
C ASP A 190 -3.58 -3.69 -3.26
N LYS A 191 -4.14 -2.70 -2.56
CA LYS A 191 -4.66 -2.81 -1.20
C LYS A 191 -5.78 -3.85 -1.11
N ASP A 192 -6.76 -3.79 -2.00
CA ASP A 192 -7.92 -4.69 -1.97
C ASP A 192 -7.47 -6.14 -2.19
N ILE A 193 -6.63 -6.37 -3.21
CA ILE A 193 -6.07 -7.70 -3.52
C ILE A 193 -5.27 -8.22 -2.33
N PHE A 194 -4.39 -7.38 -1.79
CA PHE A 194 -3.57 -7.79 -0.67
C PHE A 194 -4.41 -8.10 0.58
N SER A 195 -5.35 -7.23 0.96
CA SER A 195 -6.26 -7.47 2.08
C SER A 195 -7.06 -8.77 1.89
N PHE A 196 -7.50 -9.09 0.68
CA PHE A 196 -8.19 -10.35 0.38
C PHE A 196 -7.27 -11.58 0.49
N LEU A 197 -6.06 -11.52 -0.07
CA LEU A 197 -5.10 -12.63 0.00
C LEU A 197 -4.71 -12.95 1.44
N LEU A 198 -4.53 -11.92 2.29
CA LEU A 198 -4.30 -12.13 3.72
C LEU A 198 -5.51 -12.72 4.43
N SER A 199 -6.72 -12.30 4.07
CA SER A 199 -7.94 -12.84 4.70
C SER A 199 -8.04 -14.36 4.51
N ARG A 200 -7.64 -14.89 3.34
CA ARG A 200 -7.67 -16.35 3.07
C ARG A 200 -6.60 -17.14 3.82
N LYS A 201 -5.39 -16.61 4.00
CA LYS A 201 -4.36 -17.27 4.84
C LYS A 201 -4.81 -17.45 6.30
N SER A 202 -5.78 -16.65 6.76
CA SER A 202 -6.33 -16.73 8.11
C SER A 202 -7.51 -17.71 8.29
N VAL A 203 -8.01 -18.35 7.21
CA VAL A 203 -9.15 -19.27 7.28
C VAL A 203 -8.68 -20.71 7.43
N SER A 204 -8.28 -21.05 8.65
CA SER A 204 -8.31 -22.41 9.17
C SER A 204 -8.67 -22.37 10.65
N ASN A 205 -9.92 -22.01 10.97
CA ASN A 205 -10.45 -22.28 12.30
C ASN A 205 -11.93 -22.63 12.24
N ASN A 206 -12.21 -23.80 12.78
CA ASN A 206 -13.49 -24.50 12.83
C ASN A 206 -14.60 -23.61 13.42
N VAL A 207 -15.75 -23.63 12.74
CA VAL A 207 -17.02 -23.12 13.26
C VAL A 207 -17.44 -24.01 14.43
N ILE A 208 -17.29 -23.51 15.66
CA ILE A 208 -17.95 -24.06 16.83
C ILE A 208 -19.23 -23.25 17.03
N ASN A 209 -20.37 -23.87 16.72
CA ASN A 209 -21.69 -23.33 16.99
C ASN A 209 -21.91 -23.16 18.50
N GLY A 210 -22.32 -21.95 18.90
CA GLY A 210 -22.80 -21.62 20.25
C GLY A 210 -21.80 -20.87 21.11
N GLN A 211 -21.60 -19.55 20.90
CA GLN A 211 -20.89 -18.70 21.87
C GLN A 211 -21.50 -17.31 21.99
N THR A 212 -21.65 -16.89 23.25
CA THR A 212 -21.74 -15.50 23.71
C THR A 212 -20.81 -14.57 22.93
N LYS A 213 -21.32 -13.41 22.51
CA LYS A 213 -20.58 -12.36 21.79
C LYS A 213 -19.22 -12.09 22.48
N LYS A 214 -18.10 -12.35 21.78
CA LYS A 214 -16.75 -12.17 22.33
C LYS A 214 -16.47 -10.69 22.58
N ASP A 215 -15.62 -10.38 23.55
CA ASP A 215 -15.13 -9.01 23.76
C ASP A 215 -14.54 -8.44 22.44
N PRO A 216 -15.10 -7.34 21.90
CA PRO A 216 -14.60 -6.70 20.69
C PRO A 216 -13.11 -6.40 20.70
N VAL A 217 -12.57 -5.94 21.84
CA VAL A 217 -11.14 -5.61 21.95
C VAL A 217 -10.29 -6.87 21.82
N LYS A 218 -10.74 -8.00 22.38
CA LYS A 218 -10.07 -9.30 22.22
C LYS A 218 -10.11 -9.78 20.77
N VAL A 219 -11.25 -9.67 20.11
CA VAL A 219 -11.36 -9.99 18.67
C VAL A 219 -10.40 -9.13 17.83
N PHE A 220 -10.26 -7.86 18.17
CA PHE A 220 -9.30 -6.98 17.50
C PHE A 220 -7.85 -7.41 17.74
N ILE A 221 -7.47 -7.77 18.97
CA ILE A 221 -6.11 -8.26 19.28
C ILE A 221 -5.82 -9.58 18.56
N ASP A 222 -6.80 -10.48 18.46
CA ASP A 222 -6.67 -11.70 17.66
C ASP A 222 -6.41 -11.35 16.18
N GLU A 223 -7.12 -10.35 15.65
CA GLU A 223 -6.91 -9.85 14.30
C GLU A 223 -5.55 -9.17 14.10
N MET A 224 -5.03 -8.45 15.09
CA MET A 224 -3.67 -7.90 15.04
C MET A 224 -2.61 -9.00 14.87
N ASN A 225 -2.77 -10.12 15.60
CA ASN A 225 -1.84 -11.23 15.50
C ASN A 225 -2.01 -12.03 14.21
N LYS A 226 -3.25 -12.21 13.72
CA LYS A 226 -3.48 -12.78 12.37
C LYS A 226 -2.84 -11.93 11.30
N LYS A 227 -2.98 -10.61 11.37
CA LYS A 227 -2.34 -9.67 10.46
C LYS A 227 -0.83 -9.76 10.56
N ALA A 228 -0.25 -9.84 11.77
CA ALA A 228 1.18 -10.02 11.96
C ALA A 228 1.70 -11.29 11.27
N MET A 229 1.03 -12.43 11.47
CA MET A 229 1.37 -13.68 10.78
C MET A 229 1.27 -13.55 9.26
N ALA A 230 0.19 -12.93 8.77
CA ALA A 230 -0.06 -12.76 7.35
C ALA A 230 0.97 -11.81 6.68
N LEU A 231 1.49 -10.83 7.43
CA LEU A 231 2.58 -9.95 7.02
C LEU A 231 3.97 -10.58 7.17
N GLY A 232 4.08 -11.83 7.62
CA GLY A 232 5.35 -12.52 7.84
C GLY A 232 6.17 -11.95 9.00
N LEU A 233 5.50 -11.42 10.04
CA LEU A 233 6.10 -10.90 11.27
C LEU A 233 6.24 -12.03 12.29
N SER A 234 7.15 -12.97 12.04
CA SER A 234 7.23 -14.25 12.76
C SER A 234 7.67 -14.14 14.21
N GLN A 235 8.26 -13.01 14.62
CA GLN A 235 8.74 -12.73 15.98
C GLN A 235 7.95 -11.58 16.63
N THR A 236 6.74 -11.31 16.14
CA THR A 236 5.86 -10.26 16.65
C THR A 236 4.60 -10.85 17.28
N SER A 237 4.32 -10.47 18.53
CA SER A 237 3.06 -10.79 19.20
C SER A 237 2.49 -9.56 19.90
N PHE A 238 1.23 -9.25 19.59
CA PHE A 238 0.47 -8.18 20.23
C PHE A 238 -0.39 -8.75 21.36
N LYS A 239 -0.34 -8.12 22.54
CA LYS A 239 -1.17 -8.49 23.71
C LYS A 239 -2.18 -7.41 24.07
N ASN A 240 -1.97 -6.19 23.59
CA ASN A 240 -2.88 -5.07 23.73
C ASN A 240 -2.73 -4.10 22.56
N VAL A 241 -3.64 -3.13 22.50
CA VAL A 241 -3.74 -2.15 21.42
C VAL A 241 -3.02 -0.83 21.72
N ASN A 242 -2.64 -0.62 22.98
CA ASN A 242 -2.12 0.66 23.47
C ASN A 242 -0.60 0.67 23.69
N GLY A 243 0.05 -0.50 23.80
CA GLY A 243 1.49 -0.63 23.96
C GLY A 243 1.96 -0.64 25.40
N PHE A 244 1.06 -0.80 26.39
CA PHE A 244 1.47 -1.04 27.77
C PHE A 244 2.20 -2.37 27.93
N ARG A 245 3.09 -2.48 28.94
CA ARG A 245 3.80 -3.73 29.23
C ARG A 245 2.80 -4.87 29.42
N ALA A 246 3.04 -5.97 28.73
CA ALA A 246 2.26 -7.19 28.86
C ALA A 246 3.17 -8.38 28.56
N LYS A 247 3.06 -9.44 29.37
CA LYS A 247 3.90 -10.63 29.23
C LYS A 247 3.78 -11.21 27.81
N GLY A 248 4.90 -11.32 27.12
CA GLY A 248 4.98 -11.85 25.76
C GLY A 248 4.55 -10.87 24.67
N GLN A 249 4.42 -9.56 24.94
CA GLN A 249 4.25 -8.54 23.92
C GLN A 249 5.62 -8.12 23.36
N MET A 250 6.05 -8.79 22.30
CA MET A 250 7.40 -8.65 21.73
C MET A 250 7.33 -8.38 20.22
N THR A 251 8.39 -7.79 19.69
CA THR A 251 8.67 -7.61 18.25
C THR A 251 10.19 -7.64 18.04
N THR A 252 10.63 -7.63 16.78
CA THR A 252 12.03 -7.33 16.40
C THR A 252 12.09 -6.11 15.48
N VAL A 253 13.29 -5.57 15.25
CA VAL A 253 13.50 -4.49 14.27
C VAL A 253 13.09 -4.93 12.88
N LYS A 254 13.46 -6.15 12.49
CA LYS A 254 13.18 -6.70 11.16
C LYS A 254 11.68 -6.81 10.89
N ASP A 255 10.94 -7.37 11.83
CA ASP A 255 9.48 -7.44 11.72
C ASP A 255 8.87 -6.04 11.71
N PHE A 256 9.35 -5.16 12.57
CA PHE A 256 8.76 -3.83 12.69
C PHE A 256 9.05 -2.94 11.47
N LEU A 257 10.20 -3.12 10.80
CA LEU A 257 10.50 -2.48 9.52
C LEU A 257 9.54 -2.97 8.41
N LYS A 258 9.19 -4.27 8.38
CA LYS A 258 8.15 -4.77 7.46
C LYS A 258 6.80 -4.15 7.75
N LEU A 259 6.40 -4.08 9.03
CA LEU A 259 5.15 -3.45 9.43
C LEU A 259 5.12 -1.95 9.07
N GLY A 260 6.22 -1.23 9.33
CA GLY A 260 6.36 0.18 9.00
C GLY A 260 6.33 0.42 7.49
N LEU A 261 7.00 -0.43 6.70
CA LEU A 261 6.93 -0.39 5.24
C LEU A 261 5.51 -0.63 4.77
N PHE A 262 4.84 -1.68 5.27
CA PHE A 262 3.43 -1.93 4.96
C PHE A 262 2.54 -0.72 5.28
N ALA A 263 2.81 -0.03 6.40
CA ALA A 263 2.07 1.17 6.79
C ALA A 263 2.23 2.34 5.80
N THR A 264 3.36 2.45 5.10
CA THR A 264 3.56 3.52 4.10
C THR A 264 2.68 3.35 2.86
N GLY A 265 2.06 2.19 2.64
CA GLY A 265 1.07 2.02 1.57
C GLY A 265 -0.27 2.73 1.84
N PHE A 266 -0.52 3.20 3.06
CA PHE A 266 -1.78 3.85 3.44
C PHE A 266 -1.68 5.38 3.33
N ASN A 267 -2.28 5.96 2.30
CA ASN A 267 -2.29 7.42 2.06
C ASN A 267 -2.82 8.22 3.25
N GLU A 268 -3.91 7.78 3.89
CA GLU A 268 -4.46 8.45 5.08
C GLU A 268 -3.48 8.47 6.25
N LEU A 269 -2.74 7.37 6.45
CA LEU A 269 -1.73 7.27 7.50
C LEU A 269 -0.54 8.18 7.20
N LEU A 270 -0.03 8.17 5.96
CA LEU A 270 1.06 9.05 5.54
C LEU A 270 0.70 10.53 5.66
N ASN A 271 -0.53 10.91 5.27
CA ASN A 271 -1.00 12.28 5.37
C ASN A 271 -1.05 12.76 6.84
N ILE A 272 -1.42 11.87 7.77
CA ILE A 272 -1.39 12.19 9.21
C ILE A 272 0.05 12.26 9.72
N TRP A 273 0.91 11.32 9.32
CA TRP A 273 2.33 11.29 9.68
C TRP A 273 3.09 12.56 9.32
N GLY A 274 2.75 13.20 8.19
CA GLY A 274 3.33 14.47 7.76
C GLY A 274 2.87 15.70 8.57
N LYS A 275 1.88 15.58 9.47
CA LYS A 275 1.35 16.72 10.23
C LYS A 275 2.11 16.96 11.53
N LYS A 276 2.50 18.22 11.77
CA LYS A 276 3.04 18.68 13.07
C LYS A 276 1.94 18.89 14.11
N LYS A 277 0.78 19.38 13.66
CA LYS A 277 -0.41 19.61 14.49
C LYS A 277 -1.68 19.31 13.72
N HIS A 278 -2.76 19.05 14.43
CA HIS A 278 -4.11 18.91 13.88
C HIS A 278 -5.11 19.58 14.82
N GLU A 279 -6.05 20.32 14.23
CA GLU A 279 -7.13 20.97 14.96
C GLU A 279 -8.39 20.14 14.77
N MET A 280 -9.08 19.85 15.86
CA MET A 280 -10.26 19.00 15.86
C MET A 280 -11.29 19.50 16.85
N ILE A 281 -12.53 19.07 16.66
CA ILE A 281 -13.65 19.39 17.53
C ILE A 281 -14.16 18.09 18.14
N ILE A 282 -14.28 18.08 19.46
CA ILE A 282 -15.07 17.08 20.17
C ILE A 282 -16.48 17.65 20.26
N SER A 283 -17.47 16.88 19.81
CA SER A 283 -18.89 17.20 19.93
C SER A 283 -19.54 16.38 21.05
N GLY A 284 -20.86 16.52 21.23
CA GLY A 284 -21.60 15.93 22.34
C GLY A 284 -21.73 16.89 23.52
N HIS A 285 -22.02 16.36 24.71
CA HIS A 285 -22.29 17.17 25.91
C HIS A 285 -21.08 17.96 26.41
N ASN A 286 -19.86 17.49 26.15
CA ASN A 286 -18.61 18.16 26.53
C ASN A 286 -17.88 18.73 25.31
N SER A 287 -18.59 19.52 24.50
CA SER A 287 -18.03 20.03 23.25
C SER A 287 -16.87 21.00 23.49
N ARG A 288 -15.75 20.76 22.80
CA ARG A 288 -14.53 21.56 22.90
C ARG A 288 -13.66 21.41 21.66
N SER A 289 -12.93 22.47 21.32
CA SER A 289 -11.89 22.42 20.29
C SER A 289 -10.54 22.02 20.90
N LEU A 290 -9.79 21.19 20.20
CA LEU A 290 -8.46 20.74 20.61
C LEU A 290 -7.44 20.96 19.49
N THR A 291 -6.22 21.31 19.86
CA THR A 291 -5.06 21.22 18.98
C THR A 291 -4.14 20.13 19.50
N ILE A 292 -4.00 19.05 18.72
CA ILE A 292 -3.09 17.95 19.03
C ILE A 292 -1.79 18.10 18.24
N LYS A 293 -0.68 17.64 18.79
CA LYS A 293 0.65 17.75 18.20
C LYS A 293 1.28 16.37 18.04
N THR A 294 2.15 16.24 17.04
CA THR A 294 2.93 15.02 16.84
C THR A 294 3.93 14.80 17.97
N THR A 295 4.15 13.53 18.30
CA THR A 295 5.26 13.08 19.16
C THR A 295 6.53 12.79 18.37
N VAL A 296 6.46 12.79 17.04
CA VAL A 296 7.56 12.49 16.10
C VAL A 296 8.04 13.81 15.52
N GLN A 297 8.85 14.52 16.30
CA GLN A 297 9.46 15.80 15.92
C GLN A 297 10.80 15.95 16.63
N ASN A 298 11.81 16.43 15.90
CA ASN A 298 13.13 16.70 16.46
C ASN A 298 13.86 17.72 15.59
N SER A 299 14.26 18.85 16.17
CA SER A 299 14.87 19.96 15.44
C SER A 299 16.22 19.62 14.81
N GLU A 300 17.05 18.81 15.47
CA GLU A 300 18.37 18.42 14.95
C GLU A 300 18.24 17.48 13.76
N LEU A 301 17.31 16.52 13.83
CA LEU A 301 16.99 15.64 12.70
C LEU A 301 16.40 16.42 11.53
N GLU A 302 15.49 17.35 11.81
CA GLU A 302 14.79 18.17 10.81
C GLU A 302 15.68 19.24 10.14
N GLN A 303 16.85 19.55 10.72
CA GLN A 303 17.87 20.38 10.07
C GLN A 303 18.60 19.65 8.93
N GLN A 304 18.64 18.32 8.96
CA GLN A 304 19.39 17.50 8.00
C GLN A 304 18.48 16.70 7.06
N TYR A 305 17.30 16.29 7.54
CA TYR A 305 16.39 15.41 6.83
C TYR A 305 14.96 15.93 6.91
N MET A 306 14.17 15.71 5.85
CA MET A 306 12.73 15.98 5.93
C MET A 306 12.06 14.83 6.69
N LEU A 307 11.58 15.09 7.90
CA LEU A 307 10.83 14.11 8.68
C LEU A 307 9.39 14.00 8.18
N LEU A 308 9.10 12.93 7.44
CA LEU A 308 7.80 12.67 6.83
C LEU A 308 6.82 11.97 7.78
N GLY A 309 7.34 11.42 8.89
CA GLY A 309 6.56 11.01 10.05
C GLY A 309 7.06 9.72 10.67
N GLY A 310 6.17 8.97 11.32
CA GLY A 310 6.51 7.74 12.02
C GLY A 310 5.75 7.60 13.34
N LYS A 311 6.37 6.95 14.33
CA LYS A 311 5.76 6.76 15.65
C LYS A 311 6.79 6.63 16.75
N THR A 312 6.56 7.31 17.88
CA THR A 312 7.33 7.10 19.12
C THR A 312 6.64 6.12 20.06
N GLY A 313 7.43 5.43 20.89
CA GLY A 313 6.96 4.54 21.94
C GLY A 313 7.66 4.85 23.24
N THR A 314 6.89 5.15 24.28
CA THR A 314 7.42 5.37 25.63
C THR A 314 6.64 4.54 26.64
N VAL A 315 7.35 3.76 27.46
CA VAL A 315 6.77 3.05 28.61
C VAL A 315 7.68 3.23 29.82
N GLY A 316 7.11 3.76 30.91
CA GLY A 316 7.81 3.96 32.19
C GLY A 316 9.00 4.91 32.15
N GLY A 317 9.23 5.64 31.05
CA GLY A 317 10.42 6.47 30.85
C GLY A 317 11.71 5.69 30.54
N GLU A 318 11.68 4.36 30.64
CA GLU A 318 12.81 3.46 30.42
C GLU A 318 12.85 2.91 28.99
N ILE A 319 11.67 2.64 28.42
CA ILE A 319 11.55 2.12 27.06
C ILE A 319 11.28 3.30 26.15
N LEU A 320 12.24 3.61 25.28
CA LEU A 320 12.17 4.73 24.35
C LEU A 320 12.45 4.23 22.94
N ASN A 321 11.39 4.18 22.15
CA ASN A 321 11.37 3.61 20.82
C ASN A 321 10.97 4.70 19.82
N VAL A 322 11.45 4.59 18.59
CA VAL A 322 10.99 5.41 17.47
C VAL A 322 11.06 4.62 16.17
N THR A 323 10.03 4.75 15.34
CA THR A 323 10.15 4.53 13.91
C THR A 323 9.98 5.87 13.21
N ALA A 324 10.80 6.12 12.19
CA ALA A 324 10.80 7.39 11.47
C ALA A 324 10.97 7.14 9.98
N LEU A 325 10.10 7.76 9.19
CA LEU A 325 10.21 7.89 7.75
C LEU A 325 10.81 9.26 7.45
N VAL A 326 11.94 9.28 6.76
CA VAL A 326 12.65 10.51 6.40
C VAL A 326 12.99 10.53 4.91
N SER A 327 13.10 11.72 4.33
CA SER A 327 13.75 11.90 3.02
C SER A 327 15.06 12.67 3.16
N ASP A 328 16.03 12.29 2.33
CA ASP A 328 17.25 13.05 2.13
C ASP A 328 17.07 14.14 1.05
N GLU A 329 18.14 14.90 0.81
CA GLU A 329 18.21 15.98 -0.20
C GLU A 329 18.06 15.48 -1.65
N SER A 330 18.25 14.18 -1.89
CA SER A 330 18.09 13.53 -3.20
C SER A 330 16.73 12.86 -3.36
N ASN A 331 15.78 13.10 -2.43
CA ASN A 331 14.47 12.45 -2.36
C ASN A 331 14.52 10.93 -2.17
N ASN A 332 15.65 10.38 -1.69
CA ASN A 332 15.67 9.00 -1.23
C ASN A 332 14.89 8.91 0.08
N LEU A 333 13.98 7.94 0.16
CA LEU A 333 13.18 7.68 1.34
C LEU A 333 13.82 6.59 2.19
N TYR A 334 13.93 6.84 3.49
CA TYR A 334 14.47 5.90 4.46
C TYR A 334 13.47 5.66 5.59
N LEU A 335 13.23 4.39 5.90
CA LEU A 335 12.45 3.98 7.07
C LEU A 335 13.39 3.35 8.09
N SER A 336 13.40 3.93 9.28
CA SER A 336 14.21 3.45 10.40
C SER A 336 13.33 2.97 11.56
N VAL A 337 13.86 2.02 12.32
CA VAL A 337 13.29 1.56 13.59
C VAL A 337 14.40 1.50 14.62
N ILE A 338 14.21 2.18 15.74
CA ILE A 338 15.10 2.21 16.90
C ILE A 338 14.31 1.76 18.12
N PHE A 339 14.82 0.76 18.85
CA PHE A 339 14.24 0.32 20.12
C PHE A 339 15.25 0.42 21.27
N GLY A 340 14.73 0.70 22.47
CA GLY A 340 15.50 0.70 23.71
C GLY A 340 16.55 1.82 23.78
N ALA A 341 16.22 3.03 23.34
CA ALA A 341 17.08 4.19 23.55
C ALA A 341 17.15 4.54 25.05
N LYS A 342 18.33 4.95 25.55
CA LYS A 342 18.50 5.31 26.97
C LYS A 342 17.83 6.63 27.37
N ARG A 343 17.73 7.58 26.44
CA ARG A 343 17.11 8.91 26.65
C ARG A 343 16.31 9.31 25.43
N ASP A 344 15.37 10.23 25.60
CA ASP A 344 14.47 10.65 24.52
C ASP A 344 15.24 11.23 23.33
N LYS A 345 16.26 12.05 23.60
CA LYS A 345 17.15 12.59 22.56
C LYS A 345 17.94 11.50 21.83
N ASP A 346 18.33 10.43 22.52
CA ASP A 346 19.18 9.38 21.95
C ASP A 346 18.44 8.59 20.86
N ARG A 347 17.10 8.52 20.91
CA ARG A 347 16.30 7.82 19.89
C ARG A 347 16.31 8.56 18.54
N PHE A 348 16.24 9.89 18.55
CA PHE A 348 16.28 10.69 17.33
C PHE A 348 17.71 10.88 16.82
N GLU A 349 18.69 10.97 17.74
CA GLU A 349 20.10 10.89 17.36
C GLU A 349 20.42 9.56 16.67
N ALA A 350 19.88 8.44 17.16
CA ALA A 350 19.99 7.12 16.52
C ALA A 350 19.40 7.10 15.11
N VAL A 351 18.23 7.72 14.91
CA VAL A 351 17.65 7.90 13.56
C VAL A 351 18.60 8.69 12.67
N ARG A 352 19.11 9.84 13.12
CA ARG A 352 20.03 10.67 12.32
C ARG A 352 21.28 9.87 11.91
N ARG A 353 21.94 9.23 12.89
CA ARG A 353 23.18 8.47 12.62
C ARG A 353 22.95 7.26 11.72
N ILE A 354 21.84 6.52 11.88
CA ILE A 354 21.59 5.35 11.03
C ILE A 354 21.28 5.75 9.58
N VAL A 355 20.65 6.91 9.36
CA VAL A 355 20.43 7.48 8.02
C VAL A 355 21.75 7.94 7.40
N ASP A 356 22.61 8.65 8.16
CA ASP A 356 23.95 9.04 7.70
C ASP A 356 24.75 7.81 7.23
N MET A 357 24.72 6.72 8.02
CA MET A 357 25.39 5.46 7.71
C MET A 357 24.79 4.75 6.49
N ALA A 358 23.46 4.78 6.32
CA ALA A 358 22.80 4.21 5.16
C ALA A 358 23.25 4.90 3.86
N LYS A 359 23.34 6.23 3.87
CA LYS A 359 23.85 7.03 2.74
C LYS A 359 25.31 6.72 2.42
N LEU A 360 26.15 6.52 3.44
CA LEU A 360 27.55 6.11 3.26
C LEU A 360 27.65 4.68 2.71
N THR A 361 26.80 3.77 3.18
CA THR A 361 26.77 2.38 2.69
C THR A 361 26.38 2.30 1.22
N ASP A 362 25.41 3.12 0.80
CA ASP A 362 24.98 3.22 -0.61
C ASP A 362 26.11 3.77 -1.52
N SER A 363 27.03 4.58 -0.98
CA SER A 363 28.09 5.24 -1.76
C SER A 363 29.44 4.51 -1.76
N VAL A 364 29.82 3.85 -0.66
CA VAL A 364 31.18 3.29 -0.47
C VAL A 364 31.17 1.81 -0.07
N GLY A 365 30.00 1.17 0.07
CA GLY A 365 29.88 -0.23 0.48
C GLY A 365 29.75 -0.42 2.00
N LYS A 366 29.67 -1.68 2.47
CA LYS A 366 29.40 -2.03 3.88
C LYS A 366 30.33 -1.28 4.84
N THR A 367 29.75 -0.42 5.67
CA THR A 367 30.45 0.30 6.74
C THR A 367 30.14 -0.34 8.09
N GLU A 368 31.15 -0.54 8.92
CA GLU A 368 30.95 -0.99 10.29
C GLU A 368 30.29 0.12 11.14
N LEU A 369 29.41 -0.29 12.06
CA LEU A 369 28.66 0.60 12.96
C LEU A 369 29.56 1.18 14.06
N PHE A 370 30.54 1.99 13.68
CA PHE A 370 31.33 2.74 14.65
C PHE A 370 30.43 3.81 15.30
N ASN A 371 30.36 3.81 16.64
CA ASN A 371 29.68 4.85 17.41
C ASN A 371 28.15 4.94 17.20
N PHE A 372 27.44 3.82 17.07
CA PHE A 372 25.97 3.83 17.06
C PHE A 372 25.41 4.36 18.39
N PRO A 373 24.36 5.22 18.40
CA PRO A 373 23.86 5.81 19.64
C PRO A 373 23.35 4.76 20.63
N ASN A 374 23.14 5.18 21.87
CA ASN A 374 22.72 4.33 22.98
C ASN A 374 21.29 3.80 22.81
N ALA A 375 21.12 2.85 21.90
CA ALA A 375 19.91 2.06 21.66
C ALA A 375 20.25 0.56 21.70
N GLU A 376 19.29 -0.27 22.12
CA GLU A 376 19.47 -1.72 22.26
C GLU A 376 19.50 -2.44 20.91
N THR A 377 18.63 -2.03 19.99
CA THR A 377 18.53 -2.57 18.64
C THR A 377 18.02 -1.50 17.67
N ALA A 378 18.46 -1.59 16.42
CA ALA A 378 18.12 -0.63 15.39
C ALA A 378 18.22 -1.24 13.99
N GLY A 379 17.53 -0.64 13.02
CA GLY A 379 17.67 -0.99 11.61
C GLY A 379 17.07 0.06 10.71
N ILE A 380 17.53 0.07 9.47
CA ILE A 380 17.09 0.98 8.42
C ILE A 380 16.96 0.25 7.09
N ILE A 381 15.94 0.63 6.33
CA ILE A 381 15.79 0.30 4.92
C ILE A 381 15.70 1.60 4.13
N LYS A 382 16.16 1.56 2.88
CA LYS A 382 15.68 2.49 1.85
C LYS A 382 14.33 1.95 1.38
N ILE A 383 13.32 2.83 1.32
CA ILE A 383 12.01 2.44 0.80
C ILE A 383 12.22 1.93 -0.64
N PRO A 384 11.82 0.69 -0.93
CA PRO A 384 12.05 0.12 -2.24
C PRO A 384 11.12 0.74 -3.29
N ASN A 385 11.52 0.66 -4.56
CA ASN A 385 10.68 1.04 -5.68
C ASN A 385 9.62 -0.05 -5.87
N GLY A 386 8.36 0.25 -5.55
CA GLY A 386 7.26 -0.72 -5.62
C GLY A 386 6.16 -0.40 -4.60
N ASN A 387 5.05 -1.16 -4.65
CA ASN A 387 3.97 -0.96 -3.70
C ASN A 387 4.33 -1.57 -2.33
N PRO A 388 4.32 -0.79 -1.23
CA PRO A 388 4.70 -1.27 0.09
C PRO A 388 3.89 -2.46 0.63
N PHE A 389 2.69 -2.71 0.11
CA PHE A 389 1.84 -3.81 0.52
C PHE A 389 2.39 -5.19 0.16
N PHE A 390 3.36 -5.28 -0.75
CA PHE A 390 3.81 -6.57 -1.29
C PHE A 390 5.14 -7.07 -0.72
N TYR A 391 5.77 -6.32 0.19
CA TYR A 391 7.03 -6.72 0.86
C TYR A 391 6.84 -7.69 2.04
N THR A 392 5.76 -8.46 2.06
CA THR A 392 5.36 -9.24 3.24
C THR A 392 5.97 -10.63 3.28
N ASN A 393 6.16 -11.25 2.10
CA ASN A 393 6.83 -12.55 1.96
C ASN A 393 8.30 -12.42 1.53
N GLN A 394 8.74 -11.22 1.15
CA GLN A 394 10.13 -10.95 0.78
C GLN A 394 10.95 -10.60 2.03
N PRO A 395 12.17 -11.12 2.19
CA PRO A 395 13.09 -10.60 3.19
C PRO A 395 13.43 -9.14 2.86
N ILE A 396 13.16 -8.23 3.80
CA ILE A 396 13.61 -6.85 3.65
C ILE A 396 15.13 -6.80 3.72
N LYS A 397 15.76 -6.07 2.78
CA LYS A 397 17.20 -5.85 2.78
C LYS A 397 17.51 -4.66 3.69
N LEU A 398 18.01 -4.93 4.90
CA LEU A 398 18.49 -3.89 5.78
C LEU A 398 19.80 -3.30 5.23
N ILE A 399 19.94 -1.98 5.30
CA ILE A 399 21.16 -1.28 4.87
C ILE A 399 22.15 -1.24 6.03
N CYS A 400 21.68 -0.85 7.21
CA CYS A 400 22.43 -0.86 8.46
C CYS A 400 21.54 -1.45 9.56
N GLU A 401 22.15 -2.17 10.51
CA GLU A 401 21.41 -2.88 11.56
C GLU A 401 22.24 -3.10 12.82
N LYS A 402 21.61 -3.02 13.98
CA LYS A 402 22.21 -3.38 15.28
C LYS A 402 21.28 -4.36 15.96
N ASN A 403 21.71 -5.61 16.15
CA ASN A 403 20.92 -6.67 16.80
C ASN A 403 19.48 -6.80 16.25
N PRO A 404 19.26 -6.88 14.92
CA PRO A 404 17.94 -6.72 14.32
C PRO A 404 16.90 -7.78 14.72
N GLU A 405 17.37 -8.97 15.15
CA GLU A 405 16.55 -10.10 15.59
C GLU A 405 16.30 -10.10 17.11
N LYS A 406 16.81 -9.11 17.85
CA LYS A 406 16.58 -9.02 19.30
C LYS A 406 15.10 -8.76 19.56
N GLU A 407 14.46 -9.65 20.30
CA GLU A 407 13.11 -9.45 20.81
C GLU A 407 13.08 -8.28 21.80
N ILE A 408 12.15 -7.35 21.59
CA ILE A 408 11.99 -6.16 22.42
C ILE A 408 10.52 -5.73 22.51
N GLU A 409 10.16 -5.05 23.60
CA GLU A 409 8.81 -4.51 23.78
C GLU A 409 8.56 -3.33 22.83
N PRO A 410 7.52 -3.37 21.97
CA PRO A 410 7.27 -2.32 20.99
C PRO A 410 6.82 -0.98 21.60
N ALA A 411 6.29 -0.96 22.83
CA ALA A 411 5.62 0.22 23.40
C ALA A 411 4.51 0.75 22.46
N SER A 412 4.27 2.06 22.42
CA SER A 412 3.20 2.65 21.57
C SER A 412 3.37 2.48 20.06
N LEU A 413 4.47 1.87 19.59
CA LEU A 413 4.62 1.52 18.17
C LEU A 413 3.53 0.52 17.72
N VAL A 414 2.93 -0.29 18.62
CA VAL A 414 1.79 -1.17 18.32
C VAL A 414 0.60 -0.45 17.67
N LYS A 415 0.49 0.87 17.87
CA LYS A 415 -0.58 1.69 17.31
C LYS A 415 -0.52 1.80 15.79
N ILE A 416 0.62 1.50 15.16
CA ILE A 416 0.72 1.38 13.70
C ILE A 416 -0.15 0.22 13.21
N MET A 417 -0.06 -0.96 13.85
CA MET A 417 -0.95 -2.09 13.54
C MET A 417 -2.43 -1.73 13.81
N THR A 418 -2.68 -0.97 14.88
CA THR A 418 -4.05 -0.50 15.19
C THR A 418 -4.61 0.41 14.10
N ALA A 419 -3.80 1.34 13.58
CA ALA A 419 -4.16 2.21 12.46
C ALA A 419 -4.42 1.43 11.18
N ILE A 420 -3.54 0.47 10.85
CA ILE A 420 -3.69 -0.41 9.68
C ILE A 420 -5.05 -1.13 9.73
N LEU A 421 -5.38 -1.78 10.84
CA LEU A 421 -6.65 -2.51 10.95
C LEU A 421 -7.88 -1.60 10.87
N LEU A 422 -7.81 -0.36 11.38
CA LEU A 422 -8.87 0.62 11.16
C LEU A 422 -9.06 0.90 9.67
N LEU A 423 -7.97 1.23 8.97
CA LEU A 423 -7.99 1.63 7.56
C LEU A 423 -8.34 0.48 6.60
N GLU A 424 -8.14 -0.77 7.01
CA GLU A 424 -8.57 -1.94 6.24
C GLU A 424 -10.04 -2.29 6.49
N ASN A 425 -10.57 -2.02 7.68
CA ASN A 425 -11.92 -2.46 8.04
C ASN A 425 -12.98 -1.37 7.96
N ILE A 426 -12.63 -0.08 8.03
CA ILE A 426 -13.57 1.04 7.99
C ILE A 426 -13.36 1.87 6.73
N LYS A 427 -14.42 1.99 5.92
CA LYS A 427 -14.42 2.80 4.69
C LYS A 427 -14.74 4.27 4.96
N ASP A 428 -15.72 4.55 5.82
CA ASP A 428 -16.10 5.94 6.16
C ASP A 428 -15.47 6.39 7.47
N LEU A 429 -14.33 7.09 7.37
CA LEU A 429 -13.65 7.66 8.53
C LEU A 429 -14.34 8.93 9.06
N ARG A 430 -15.34 9.49 8.36
CA ARG A 430 -16.11 10.65 8.86
C ARG A 430 -17.19 10.23 9.84
N GLN A 431 -17.47 8.93 9.96
CA GLN A 431 -18.37 8.39 10.96
C GLN A 431 -17.97 8.89 12.35
N VAL A 432 -18.93 9.50 13.04
CA VAL A 432 -18.79 9.98 14.42
C VAL A 432 -19.08 8.82 15.37
N ILE A 433 -18.18 8.61 16.33
CA ILE A 433 -18.27 7.59 17.37
C ILE A 433 -18.43 8.28 18.72
N THR A 434 -19.35 7.77 19.53
CA THR A 434 -19.46 8.16 20.94
C THR A 434 -18.54 7.27 21.78
N LEU A 435 -17.68 7.89 22.58
CA LEU A 435 -16.81 7.18 23.52
C LEU A 435 -17.63 6.62 24.67
N ILE A 436 -17.31 5.41 25.10
CA ILE A 436 -17.97 4.74 26.23
C ILE A 436 -17.00 4.56 27.41
N PRO A 437 -17.49 4.30 28.64
CA PRO A 437 -16.61 4.17 29.81
C PRO A 437 -15.49 3.14 29.64
N SER A 438 -15.75 2.04 28.94
CA SER A 438 -14.75 1.01 28.67
C SER A 438 -13.67 1.42 27.66
N ASP A 439 -13.83 2.53 26.93
CA ASP A 439 -12.78 3.08 26.06
C ASP A 439 -11.73 3.85 26.85
N ILE A 440 -12.14 4.48 27.95
CA ILE A 440 -11.34 5.47 28.65
C ILE A 440 -10.17 4.78 29.37
N ILE A 441 -8.96 5.25 29.08
CA ILE A 441 -7.74 4.79 29.71
C ILE A 441 -6.72 5.93 29.74
N GLY A 442 -5.96 6.01 30.84
CA GLY A 442 -4.89 7.00 30.97
C GLY A 442 -3.73 6.77 29.97
N GLY A 443 -2.89 7.79 29.83
CA GLY A 443 -1.68 7.75 29.02
C GLY A 443 -1.45 9.03 28.24
N SER A 444 -0.80 8.92 27.10
CA SER A 444 -0.54 10.06 26.21
C SER A 444 -1.83 10.54 25.52
N GLY A 445 -1.83 11.77 25.02
CA GLY A 445 -2.98 12.39 24.36
C GLY A 445 -3.71 13.41 25.24
N PRO A 446 -4.61 14.19 24.63
CA PRO A 446 -5.55 15.00 25.40
C PRO A 446 -6.49 14.10 26.20
N GLU A 447 -7.06 14.65 27.27
CA GLU A 447 -8.10 13.98 28.04
C GLU A 447 -9.36 13.80 27.19
N LEU A 448 -9.80 12.54 27.11
CA LEU A 448 -11.05 12.12 26.48
C LEU A 448 -11.91 11.47 27.55
N ILE A 449 -13.21 11.76 27.52
CA ILE A 449 -14.17 11.24 28.51
C ILE A 449 -15.30 10.49 27.82
N ALA A 450 -15.99 9.63 28.57
CA ALA A 450 -17.17 8.96 28.07
C ALA A 450 -18.25 9.99 27.69
N GLY A 451 -18.93 9.76 26.56
CA GLY A 451 -19.89 10.69 25.98
C GLY A 451 -19.31 11.69 24.99
N ASP A 452 -17.97 11.83 24.91
CA ASP A 452 -17.33 12.59 23.83
C ASP A 452 -17.69 11.98 22.47
N GLN A 453 -18.03 12.82 21.51
CA GLN A 453 -18.33 12.41 20.13
C GLN A 453 -17.22 12.89 19.21
N VAL A 454 -16.60 11.96 18.48
CA VAL A 454 -15.39 12.21 17.67
C VAL A 454 -15.45 11.41 16.38
N SER A 455 -15.04 12.01 15.25
CA SER A 455 -14.93 11.29 13.98
C SER A 455 -13.84 10.21 14.04
N LEU A 456 -13.99 9.09 13.33
CA LEU A 456 -12.94 8.07 13.25
C LEU A 456 -11.64 8.61 12.64
N LEU A 457 -11.72 9.62 11.77
CA LEU A 457 -10.59 10.34 11.24
C LEU A 457 -9.84 11.08 12.35
N ASP A 458 -10.53 11.79 13.23
CA ASP A 458 -9.90 12.48 14.36
C ASP A 458 -9.40 11.50 15.43
N ILE A 459 -10.08 10.37 15.64
CA ILE A 459 -9.58 9.27 16.47
C ILE A 459 -8.27 8.72 15.89
N LEU A 460 -8.14 8.60 14.56
CA LEU A 460 -6.90 8.19 13.91
C LEU A 460 -5.79 9.25 14.08
N HIS A 461 -6.11 10.54 14.01
CA HIS A 461 -5.14 11.60 14.33
C HIS A 461 -4.69 11.54 15.80
N LEU A 462 -5.62 11.33 16.75
CA LEU A 462 -5.31 11.14 18.17
C LEU A 462 -4.40 9.94 18.42
N LEU A 463 -4.61 8.84 17.67
CA LEU A 463 -3.79 7.63 17.74
C LEU A 463 -2.35 7.88 17.25
N LEU A 464 -2.19 8.57 16.11
CA LEU A 464 -0.90 8.67 15.43
C LEU A 464 -0.06 9.89 15.88
N LEU A 465 -0.70 11.02 16.20
CA LEU A 465 0.00 12.26 16.56
C LEU A 465 0.42 12.26 18.05
N PRO A 466 -0.51 12.45 19.02
CA PRO A 466 -0.14 12.46 20.43
C PRO A 466 -0.14 11.07 21.07
N SER A 467 -0.29 9.99 20.28
CA SER A 467 -0.19 8.61 20.75
C SER A 467 -1.28 8.16 21.74
N SER A 468 -2.53 8.62 21.54
CA SER A 468 -3.62 8.39 22.49
C SER A 468 -3.93 6.90 22.72
N ASN A 469 -3.94 6.49 23.99
CA ASN A 469 -4.31 5.14 24.39
C ASN A 469 -5.83 4.91 24.31
N THR A 470 -6.62 5.91 24.68
CA THR A 470 -8.09 5.87 24.53
C THR A 470 -8.47 5.73 23.06
N ALA A 471 -7.83 6.48 22.15
CA ALA A 471 -8.07 6.32 20.71
C ALA A 471 -7.81 4.88 20.23
N ALA A 472 -6.76 4.23 20.73
CA ALA A 472 -6.47 2.83 20.40
C ALA A 472 -7.59 1.88 20.87
N LYS A 473 -8.13 2.08 22.08
CA LYS A 473 -9.26 1.28 22.59
C LYS A 473 -10.56 1.52 21.82
N VAL A 474 -10.85 2.77 21.46
CA VAL A 474 -12.01 3.11 20.61
C VAL A 474 -11.91 2.37 19.27
N ILE A 475 -10.76 2.44 18.58
CA ILE A 475 -10.55 1.73 17.32
C ILE A 475 -10.73 0.22 17.50
N ALA A 476 -10.12 -0.35 18.54
CA ALA A 476 -10.20 -1.77 18.81
C ALA A 476 -11.63 -2.25 19.02
N ARG A 477 -12.43 -1.48 19.76
CA ARG A 477 -13.84 -1.78 19.97
C ARG A 477 -14.63 -1.68 18.68
N VAL A 478 -14.55 -0.55 17.97
CA VAL A 478 -15.31 -0.30 16.73
C VAL A 478 -15.00 -1.34 15.66
N VAL A 479 -13.73 -1.61 15.41
CA VAL A 479 -13.32 -2.61 14.41
C VAL A 479 -13.64 -4.02 14.89
N GLY A 480 -13.42 -4.33 16.17
CA GLY A 480 -13.77 -5.62 16.76
C GLY A 480 -15.26 -5.95 16.67
N GLU A 481 -16.14 -4.98 16.91
CA GLU A 481 -17.59 -5.11 16.74
C GLU A 481 -17.95 -5.39 15.27
N LYS A 482 -17.31 -4.66 14.34
CA LYS A 482 -17.52 -4.88 12.90
C LYS A 482 -17.07 -6.26 12.45
N LEU A 483 -15.93 -6.75 12.92
CA LEU A 483 -15.41 -8.08 12.58
C LEU A 483 -16.32 -9.21 13.07
N GLN A 484 -17.06 -9.01 14.16
CA GLN A 484 -18.04 -9.98 14.65
C GLN A 484 -19.38 -9.95 13.90
N SER A 485 -19.63 -8.90 13.13
CA SER A 485 -20.85 -8.75 12.32
C SER A 485 -20.71 -9.29 10.88
N LYS A 486 -19.50 -9.71 10.50
CA LYS A 486 -19.21 -10.44 9.25
C LYS A 486 -19.36 -11.93 9.48
#